data_AF-A0A1P8YMN6-F1
#
_entry.id   AF-A0A1P8YMN6-F1
#
_cell.length_a   1.000
_cell.length_b   1.000
_cell.length_c   1.000
_cell.angle_alpha   90.00
_cell.angle_beta   90.00
_cell.angle_gamma   90.00
#
_symmetry.space_group_name_H-M   'P 1'
#
loop_
_entity.id
_entity.type
_entity.pdbx_description
1 polymer ?
#
loop_
_entity_poly.entity_id
_entity_poly.type
_entity_poly.pdbx_seq_one_letter_code
_entity_poly.pdbx_strand_id
1 'polypeptide(L)' 'MFAAAGLVIINKTDLLPYVDFDLEACSRHARSVNPDVQIVPVSAVSGEGVIDWYTWIDAQ' A
#
# COMPACT_ATOMS: atom_id res chain seq x y z
N MET A 1 -8.31 -10.16 -7.04
CA MET A 1 -8.33 -8.91 -6.26
C MET A 1 -7.20 -7.98 -6.71
N PHE A 2 -5.92 -8.35 -6.50
CA PHE A 2 -4.76 -7.54 -6.96
C PHE A 2 -4.67 -7.33 -8.47
N ALA A 3 -5.01 -8.34 -9.27
CA ALA A 3 -4.94 -8.31 -10.74
C ALA A 3 -5.81 -7.22 -11.41
N ALA A 4 -6.82 -6.69 -10.70
CA ALA A 4 -7.74 -5.67 -11.24
C ALA A 4 -7.72 -4.36 -10.43
N ALA A 5 -6.88 -4.28 -9.39
CA ALA A 5 -6.79 -3.09 -8.55
C ALA A 5 -5.91 -2.03 -9.21
N GLY A 6 -6.38 -0.77 -9.27
CA GLY A 6 -5.54 0.37 -9.63
C GLY A 6 -4.61 0.83 -8.51
N LEU A 7 -5.01 0.58 -7.25
CA LEU A 7 -4.26 0.92 -6.04
C LEU A 7 -4.40 -0.19 -4.99
N VAL A 8 -3.31 -0.46 -4.28
CA VAL A 8 -3.26 -1.31 -3.09
C VAL A 8 -2.80 -0.47 -1.91
N ILE A 9 -3.60 -0.44 -0.85
CA ILE A 9 -3.25 0.21 0.41
C ILE A 9 -2.77 -0.85 1.39
N ILE A 10 -1.56 -0.67 1.94
CA ILE A 10 -1.04 -1.51 3.02
C ILE A 10 -1.15 -0.71 4.30
N ASN A 11 -2.25 -0.91 5.04
CA ASN A 11 -2.52 -0.18 6.27
C ASN A 11 -1.81 -0.80 7.49
N LYS A 12 -1.72 -0.02 8.57
CA LYS A 12 -1.11 -0.35 9.87
C LYS A 12 0.42 -0.47 9.80
N THR A 13 1.07 0.36 8.99
CA THR A 13 2.53 0.41 8.90
C THR A 13 3.21 0.81 10.22
N ASP A 14 2.47 1.45 11.14
CA ASP A 14 2.91 1.70 12.52
C ASP A 14 3.23 0.40 13.29
N LEU A 15 2.74 -0.75 12.84
CA LEU A 15 3.01 -2.04 13.46
C LEU A 15 4.29 -2.70 12.97
N LEU A 16 4.97 -2.20 11.92
CA LEU A 16 6.17 -2.83 11.36
C LEU A 16 7.29 -3.11 12.38
N PRO A 17 7.52 -2.28 13.43
CA PRO A 17 8.50 -2.61 14.47
C PRO A 17 8.09 -3.78 15.38
N TYR A 18 6.83 -4.19 15.36
CA TYR A 18 6.22 -5.14 16.29
C TYR A 18 5.75 -6.44 15.63
N VAL A 19 5.74 -6.51 14.29
CA VAL A 19 5.34 -7.70 13.53
C VAL A 19 6.40 -8.06 12.51
N ASP A 20 6.54 -9.35 12.22
CA ASP A 20 7.39 -9.83 11.15
C ASP A 20 6.66 -9.71 9.80
N PHE A 21 6.62 -8.49 9.28
CA PHE A 21 6.02 -8.19 7.99
C PHE A 21 7.02 -7.47 7.08
N ASP A 22 7.34 -8.09 5.96
CA ASP A 22 8.21 -7.52 4.92
C ASP A 22 7.38 -6.77 3.88
N LEU A 23 7.37 -5.45 3.98
CA LEU A 23 6.67 -4.54 3.08
C LEU A 23 7.17 -4.64 1.63
N GLU A 24 8.48 -4.85 1.45
CA GLU A 24 9.09 -4.97 0.12
C GLU A 24 8.75 -6.31 -0.54
N ALA A 25 8.76 -7.40 0.23
CA ALA A 25 8.30 -8.69 -0.26
C ALA A 25 6.82 -8.66 -0.63
N CYS A 26 5.96 -8.05 0.20
CA CYS A 26 4.55 -7.86 -0.13
C CYS A 26 4.38 -7.06 -1.43
N SER A 27 5.11 -5.96 -1.56
CA SER A 27 5.07 -5.09 -2.74
C SER A 27 5.51 -5.82 -4.01
N ARG A 28 6.57 -6.62 -3.93
CA ARG A 28 7.05 -7.45 -5.04
C ARG A 28 6.03 -8.50 -5.48
N HIS A 29 5.35 -9.15 -4.53
CA HIS A 29 4.30 -10.12 -4.85
C HIS A 29 3.06 -9.47 -5.46
N ALA A 30 2.66 -8.29 -4.97
CA ALA A 30 1.56 -7.55 -5.59
C ALA A 30 1.88 -7.19 -7.06
N ARG A 31 3.10 -6.72 -7.31
CA ARG A 31 3.57 -6.38 -8.67
C ARG A 31 3.77 -7.58 -9.59
N SER A 32 4.07 -8.77 -9.05
CA SER A 32 4.14 -9.97 -9.89
C SER A 32 2.77 -10.40 -10.43
N VAL A 33 1.69 -10.04 -9.72
CA VAL A 33 0.31 -10.29 -10.15
C VAL A 33 -0.23 -9.15 -11.02
N ASN A 34 0.11 -7.90 -10.69
CA ASN A 34 -0.29 -6.72 -11.45
C ASN A 34 0.89 -5.74 -11.53
N PRO A 35 1.65 -5.73 -12.65
CA PRO A 35 2.86 -4.91 -12.78
C PRO A 35 2.62 -3.41 -12.63
N ASP A 36 1.41 -2.94 -12.97
CA ASP A 36 1.05 -1.52 -12.99
C ASP A 36 0.38 -1.06 -11.69
N VAL A 37 0.18 -1.96 -10.72
CA VAL A 37 -0.48 -1.62 -9.45
C VAL A 37 0.34 -0.62 -8.66
N GLN A 38 -0.31 0.47 -8.26
CA GLN A 38 0.29 1.40 -7.30
C GLN A 38 0.09 0.86 -5.88
N ILE A 39 1.10 1.06 -5.03
CA ILE A 39 1.10 0.56 -3.65
C ILE A 39 1.41 1.74 -2.74
N VAL A 40 0.55 1.97 -1.76
CA VAL A 40 0.69 3.05 -0.78
C VAL A 40 0.68 2.45 0.62
N PRO A 41 1.83 2.50 1.34
CA PRO A 41 1.89 2.16 2.76
C PRO A 41 1.18 3.25 3.57
N VAL A 42 0.31 2.85 4.50
CA VAL A 42 -0.51 3.78 5.30
C VAL A 42 -0.50 3.37 6.78
N SER A 43 -0.49 4.37 7.66
CA SER A 43 -0.96 4.19 9.03
C SER A 43 -2.17 5.09 9.27
N ALA A 44 -3.34 4.47 9.45
CA ALA A 44 -4.54 5.20 9.82
C ALA A 44 -4.48 5.80 11.24
N VAL A 45 -3.49 5.39 12.07
CA VAL A 45 -3.28 5.93 13.42
C VAL A 45 -2.44 7.19 13.38
N SER A 46 -1.31 7.18 12.67
CA SER A 46 -0.42 8.34 12.57
C SER A 46 -0.82 9.32 11.45
N GLY A 47 -1.60 8.86 10.47
CA GLY A 47 -1.93 9.60 9.25
C GLY A 47 -0.88 9.49 8.15
N GLU A 48 0.21 8.74 8.36
CA GLU A 48 1.24 8.51 7.35
C GLU A 48 0.64 7.84 6.10
N GLY A 49 1.04 8.30 4.91
CA GLY A 49 0.59 7.78 3.61
C GLY A 49 -0.86 8.14 3.21
N VAL A 50 -1.64 8.77 4.10
CA VAL A 50 -3.04 9.16 3.80
C VAL A 50 -3.11 10.22 2.70
N ILE A 51 -2.15 11.15 2.66
CA ILE A 51 -2.11 12.20 1.63
C ILE A 51 -1.82 11.63 0.24
N ASP A 52 -0.96 10.63 0.14
CA ASP A 52 -0.65 9.94 -1.12
C ASP A 52 -1.87 9.18 -1.63
N TRP A 53 -2.61 8.55 -0.71
CA TRP A 53 -3.88 7.91 -1.05
C TRP A 53 -4.91 8.92 -1.57
N TYR A 54 -5.10 10.08 -0.92
CA TYR A 54 -6.03 11.10 -1.40
C TYR A 54 -5.60 11.69 -2.75
N THR A 55 -4.30 11.94 -2.92
CA THR A 55 -3.73 12.40 -4.19
C THR A 55 -4.02 11.41 -5.31
N TRP A 56 -3.98 10.11 -5.04
CA TRP A 56 -4.35 9.08 -6.01
C TRP A 56 -5.82 9.14 -6.43
N ILE A 57 -6.73 9.39 -5.47
CA ILE A 57 -8.16 9.52 -5.72
C ILE A 57 -8.42 10.78 -6.57
N ASP A 58 -7.82 11.90 -6.21
CA ASP A 58 -8.01 13.18 -6.90
C ASP A 58 -7.46 13.19 -8.33
N ALA A 59 -6.56 12.26 -8.65
CA ALA A 59 -5.96 12.09 -9.99
C ALA A 59 -6.74 11.13 -10.92
N GLN A 60 -7.85 10.54 -10.45
CA GLN A 60 -8.74 9.72 -11.28
C GLN A 60 -9.68 10.57 -12.14
#